data_AF-A0A923QUQ7-F1
#
_entry.id   AF-A0A923QUQ7-F1
#
_cell.length_a   1.000
_cell.length_b   1.000
_cell.length_c   1.000
_cell.angle_alpha   90.00
_cell.angle_beta   90.00
_cell.angle_gamma   90.00
#
_symmetry.space_group_name_H-M   'P 1'
#
loop_
_entity.id
_entity.type
_entity.pdbx_description
1 polymer ?
#
loop_
_entity_poly.entity_id
_entity_poly.type
_entity_poly.pdbx_seq_one_letter_code
_entity_poly.pdbx_strand_id
1 'polypeptide(L)'
;MNLKHDDRANAVIFGSGFLFLGIFFCLTAPDALFRGDVYVNGRPLTLPVKGVAKFKKAWEPTPEIVAHGKALFAQNCVTCHGEAGLGNGPAAAALNPKPRNFTADVGWKNGRHPAGVFKTLKEGIAGGGMASFATLPAEDRWSLAHYVISIGPNVVKDTNADLAAVGIADPTKEETGSDETPSIPVNRAMEFIANEEAASGTGSANVKAGVGQSDLSGYDRRLEAHTFAPSL
;
A
#
# COMPACT_ATOMS: atom_id res chain seq x y z
N MET A 1 59.04 16.26 -4.15
CA MET A 1 58.74 14.82 -4.18
C MET A 1 58.73 14.36 -5.63
N ASN A 2 59.80 13.70 -6.09
CA ASN A 2 59.95 13.15 -7.44
C ASN A 2 59.24 11.79 -7.51
N LEU A 3 57.93 11.78 -7.76
CA LEU A 3 57.23 10.56 -8.13
C LEU A 3 57.52 10.29 -9.61
N LYS A 4 58.44 9.35 -9.88
CA LYS A 4 58.62 8.81 -11.23
C LYS A 4 57.27 8.21 -11.68
N HIS A 5 56.75 8.70 -12.79
CA HIS A 5 55.58 8.13 -13.44
C HIS A 5 56.01 6.77 -14.00
N ASP A 6 55.71 5.67 -13.31
CA ASP A 6 55.96 4.32 -13.82
C ASP A 6 54.87 3.99 -14.84
N ASP A 7 55.11 4.38 -16.10
CA ASP A 7 54.16 4.25 -17.21
C ASP A 7 53.65 2.80 -17.38
N ARG A 8 54.48 1.81 -17.02
CA ARG A 8 54.11 0.40 -17.06
C ARG A 8 53.12 0.00 -15.96
N ALA A 9 53.24 0.56 -14.76
CA ALA A 9 52.29 0.28 -13.68
C ALA A 9 50.92 0.89 -14.00
N ASN A 10 50.91 2.12 -14.53
CA ASN A 10 49.68 2.77 -14.99
C ASN A 10 49.05 1.98 -16.14
N ALA A 11 49.83 1.52 -17.12
CA ALA A 11 49.32 0.71 -18.23
C ALA A 11 48.69 -0.62 -17.76
N VAL A 12 49.24 -1.27 -16.74
CA VAL A 12 48.67 -2.50 -16.16
C VAL A 12 47.36 -2.21 -15.41
N ILE A 13 47.30 -1.10 -14.65
CA ILE A 13 46.08 -0.69 -13.93
C ILE A 13 44.98 -0.33 -14.94
N PHE A 14 45.28 0.45 -15.97
CA PHE A 14 44.30 0.79 -17.01
C PHE A 14 43.88 -0.45 -17.82
N GLY A 15 44.82 -1.31 -18.21
CA GLY A 15 44.53 -2.53 -18.96
C GLY A 15 43.65 -3.53 -18.19
N SER A 16 43.90 -3.69 -16.89
CA SER A 16 43.09 -4.56 -16.03
C SER A 16 41.66 -4.02 -15.81
N GLY A 17 41.48 -2.70 -15.79
CA GLY A 17 40.16 -2.07 -15.75
C GLY A 17 39.30 -2.40 -16.97
N PHE A 18 39.86 -2.31 -18.18
CA PHE A 18 39.14 -2.66 -19.41
C PHE A 18 38.82 -4.16 -19.52
N LEU A 19 39.72 -5.02 -19.04
CA LEU A 19 39.47 -6.46 -18.97
C LEU A 19 38.31 -6.79 -18.03
N PHE A 20 38.29 -6.18 -16.84
CA PHE A 20 37.21 -6.38 -15.87
C PHE A 20 35.87 -5.89 -16.41
N LEU A 21 35.85 -4.72 -17.06
CA LEU A 21 34.64 -4.15 -17.64
C LEU A 21 34.14 -5.01 -18.82
N GLY A 22 35.04 -5.55 -19.64
CA GLY A 22 34.72 -6.50 -20.70
C GLY A 22 34.12 -7.80 -20.16
N ILE A 23 34.69 -8.38 -19.10
CA ILE A 23 34.16 -9.60 -18.46
C ILE A 23 32.78 -9.32 -17.84
N PHE A 24 32.62 -8.18 -17.15
CA PHE A 24 31.34 -7.78 -16.59
C PHE A 24 30.27 -7.68 -17.69
N PHE A 25 30.55 -6.98 -18.78
CA PHE A 25 29.63 -6.90 -19.92
C PHE A 25 29.38 -8.26 -20.57
N CYS A 26 30.38 -9.13 -20.74
CA CYS A 26 30.15 -10.47 -21.28
C CYS A 26 29.25 -11.33 -20.38
N LEU A 27 29.31 -11.15 -19.07
CA LEU A 27 28.46 -11.88 -18.11
C LEU A 27 27.06 -11.27 -17.98
N THR A 28 26.92 -9.94 -18.09
CA THR A 28 25.63 -9.25 -17.91
C THR A 28 24.87 -8.98 -19.20
N ALA A 29 25.55 -8.86 -20.34
CA ALA A 29 24.92 -8.57 -21.63
C ALA A 29 23.99 -9.69 -22.11
N PRO A 30 24.29 -10.99 -21.91
CA PRO A 30 23.33 -12.05 -22.22
C PRO A 30 22.05 -11.90 -21.40
N ASP A 31 22.16 -11.57 -20.10
CA ASP A 31 20.98 -11.31 -19.27
C ASP A 31 20.21 -10.10 -19.82
N ALA A 32 20.89 -9.00 -20.16
CA ALA A 32 20.22 -7.81 -20.72
C ALA A 32 19.59 -8.02 -22.11
N LEU A 33 20.14 -8.90 -22.95
CA LEU A 33 19.69 -9.15 -24.33
C LEU A 33 18.68 -10.29 -24.44
N PHE A 34 18.73 -11.28 -23.53
CA PHE A 34 17.86 -12.46 -23.54
C PHE A 34 16.82 -12.46 -22.41
N ARG A 35 16.83 -11.46 -21.51
CA ARG A 35 15.69 -11.15 -20.64
C ARG A 35 14.58 -10.51 -21.49
N GLY A 36 14.02 -11.33 -22.37
CA GLY A 36 12.79 -10.99 -23.09
C GLY A 36 11.68 -10.73 -22.08
N ASP A 37 10.78 -9.82 -22.42
CA ASP A 37 9.56 -9.63 -21.64
C ASP A 37 8.91 -11.00 -21.45
N VAL A 38 8.51 -11.32 -20.22
CA VAL A 38 7.81 -12.57 -19.96
C VAL A 38 6.43 -12.46 -20.62
N TYR A 39 6.29 -12.98 -21.84
CA TYR A 39 5.02 -13.03 -22.56
C TYR A 39 4.21 -14.22 -22.05
N VAL A 40 3.06 -13.96 -21.42
CA VAL A 40 2.01 -14.98 -21.23
C VAL A 40 0.96 -14.69 -22.28
N ASN A 41 0.73 -15.63 -23.21
CA ASN A 41 -0.27 -15.52 -24.29
C ASN A 41 -0.14 -14.27 -25.19
N GLY A 42 1.10 -13.90 -25.57
CA GLY A 42 1.33 -12.87 -26.61
C GLY A 42 1.01 -11.43 -26.19
N ARG A 43 0.75 -11.18 -24.90
CA ARG A 43 0.68 -9.82 -24.33
C ARG A 43 1.93 -9.57 -23.50
N PRO A 44 2.63 -8.43 -23.67
CA PRO A 44 3.73 -8.11 -22.79
C PRO A 44 3.18 -7.98 -21.37
N LEU A 45 3.79 -8.64 -20.39
CA LEU A 45 3.54 -8.34 -18.98
C LEU A 45 4.16 -6.98 -18.63
N THR A 46 3.77 -5.90 -19.33
CA THR A 46 3.91 -4.54 -18.82
C THR A 46 2.86 -4.37 -17.73
N LEU A 47 3.08 -5.01 -16.58
CA LEU A 47 2.39 -4.59 -15.38
C LEU A 47 2.86 -3.17 -15.12
N PRO A 48 1.96 -2.18 -15.01
CA PRO A 48 2.34 -0.82 -14.68
C PRO A 48 2.83 -0.81 -13.23
N VAL A 49 4.07 -1.22 -12.98
CA VAL A 49 4.72 -1.07 -11.67
C VAL A 49 5.15 0.39 -11.43
N LYS A 50 4.71 1.31 -12.31
CA LYS A 50 4.66 2.75 -12.06
C LYS A 50 3.32 3.30 -12.55
N GLY A 51 2.26 2.99 -11.83
CA GLY A 51 0.93 3.55 -12.04
C GLY A 51 -0.11 2.81 -11.21
N VAL A 52 -0.85 3.55 -10.39
CA VAL A 52 -1.98 3.01 -9.62
C VAL A 52 -2.91 2.28 -10.57
N ALA A 53 -3.08 0.97 -10.39
CA ALA A 53 -3.99 0.20 -11.23
C ALA A 53 -5.43 0.58 -10.87
N LYS A 54 -6.08 1.38 -11.72
CA LYS A 54 -7.45 1.83 -11.50
C LYS A 54 -8.44 0.75 -11.94
N PHE A 55 -8.75 -0.18 -11.04
CA PHE A 55 -9.79 -1.19 -11.26
C PHE A 55 -11.15 -0.70 -10.77
N LYS A 56 -12.18 -0.75 -11.63
CA LYS A 56 -13.53 -0.25 -11.32
C LYS A 56 -14.32 -1.12 -10.31
N LYS A 57 -13.87 -2.35 -10.07
CA LYS A 57 -14.43 -3.30 -9.08
C LYS A 57 -13.32 -4.19 -8.53
N ALA A 58 -12.42 -3.61 -7.74
CA ALA A 58 -11.21 -4.31 -7.31
C ALA A 58 -11.49 -5.56 -6.44
N TRP A 59 -12.66 -5.64 -5.78
CA TRP A 59 -13.09 -6.80 -4.98
C TRP A 59 -13.56 -8.00 -5.81
N GLU A 60 -13.74 -7.87 -7.13
CA GLU A 60 -14.04 -9.00 -8.02
C GLU A 60 -12.74 -9.56 -8.63
N PRO A 61 -12.44 -10.87 -8.49
CA PRO A 61 -11.21 -11.43 -9.02
C PRO A 61 -11.26 -11.56 -10.54
N THR A 62 -10.47 -10.76 -11.26
CA THR A 62 -10.15 -10.97 -12.68
C THR A 62 -8.71 -11.47 -12.84
N PRO A 63 -8.37 -12.18 -13.94
CA PRO A 63 -7.00 -12.63 -14.17
C PRO A 63 -5.97 -11.49 -14.16
N GLU A 64 -6.38 -10.30 -14.61
CA GLU A 64 -5.54 -9.09 -14.64
C GLU A 64 -5.27 -8.56 -13.22
N ILE A 65 -6.29 -8.52 -12.37
CA ILE A 65 -6.17 -8.12 -10.95
C ILE A 65 -5.27 -9.10 -10.19
N VAL A 66 -5.43 -10.41 -10.42
CA VAL A 66 -4.60 -11.44 -9.78
C VAL A 66 -3.14 -11.35 -10.25
N ALA A 67 -2.91 -11.11 -11.55
CA ALA A 67 -1.57 -10.92 -12.10
C ALA A 67 -0.88 -9.67 -11.54
N HIS A 68 -1.61 -8.57 -11.37
CA HIS A 68 -1.12 -7.37 -10.70
C HIS A 68 -0.76 -7.64 -9.24
N GLY A 69 -1.64 -8.33 -8.50
CA GLY A 69 -1.40 -8.77 -7.14
C GLY A 69 -0.13 -9.63 -7.00
N LYS A 70 0.13 -10.52 -7.96
CA LYS A 70 1.36 -11.32 -7.99
C LYS A 70 2.63 -10.47 -8.07
N ALA A 71 2.63 -9.44 -8.91
CA ALA A 71 3.78 -8.55 -9.04
C ALA A 71 4.00 -7.70 -7.79
N LEU A 72 2.92 -7.20 -7.18
CA LEU A 72 3.00 -6.49 -5.90
C LEU A 72 3.50 -7.40 -4.77
N PHE A 73 3.07 -8.66 -4.77
CA PHE A 73 3.50 -9.65 -3.77
C PHE A 73 5.00 -9.93 -3.86
N ALA A 74 5.52 -10.07 -5.07
CA ALA A 74 6.96 -10.26 -5.32
C ALA A 74 7.80 -9.12 -4.73
N GLN A 75 7.28 -7.89 -4.73
CA GLN A 75 7.99 -6.70 -4.26
C GLN A 75 7.88 -6.50 -2.75
N ASN A 76 6.71 -6.79 -2.17
CA ASN A 76 6.40 -6.38 -0.79
C ASN A 76 6.33 -7.54 0.22
N CYS A 77 6.07 -8.77 -0.24
CA CYS A 77 5.62 -9.85 0.63
C CYS A 77 6.60 -11.04 0.70
N VAL A 78 7.36 -11.29 -0.37
CA VAL A 78 8.25 -12.47 -0.50
C VAL A 78 9.31 -12.54 0.60
N THR A 79 9.85 -11.40 1.06
CA THR A 79 10.88 -11.37 2.11
C THR A 79 10.44 -12.06 3.40
N CYS A 80 9.15 -11.98 3.74
CA CYS A 80 8.59 -12.61 4.94
C CYS A 80 7.82 -13.89 4.62
N HIS A 81 7.00 -13.89 3.56
CA HIS A 81 6.10 -14.99 3.25
C HIS A 81 6.69 -16.05 2.30
N GLY A 82 7.83 -15.76 1.65
CA GLY A 82 8.43 -16.60 0.62
C GLY A 82 7.71 -16.51 -0.73
N GLU A 83 8.39 -16.91 -1.81
CA GLU A 83 7.83 -16.86 -3.18
C GLU A 83 6.58 -17.75 -3.34
N ALA A 84 6.59 -18.91 -2.66
CA ALA A 84 5.47 -19.83 -2.65
C ALA A 84 4.41 -19.51 -1.57
N GLY A 85 4.57 -18.42 -0.81
CA GLY A 85 3.64 -18.04 0.25
C GLY A 85 3.62 -19.00 1.46
N LEU A 86 4.68 -19.77 1.68
CA LEU A 86 4.75 -20.79 2.74
C LEU A 86 5.08 -20.22 4.13
N GLY A 87 5.32 -18.92 4.25
CA GLY A 87 5.74 -18.29 5.49
C GLY A 87 7.20 -18.59 5.87
N ASN A 88 8.02 -18.94 4.88
CA ASN A 88 9.42 -19.35 5.03
C ASN A 88 10.39 -18.39 4.31
N GLY A 89 10.01 -17.12 4.14
CA GLY A 89 10.89 -16.11 3.56
C GLY A 89 12.16 -15.91 4.41
N PRO A 90 13.22 -15.27 3.85
CA PRO A 90 14.48 -15.05 4.55
C PRO A 90 14.32 -14.34 5.90
N ALA A 91 13.34 -13.45 6.04
CA ALA A 91 13.05 -12.76 7.30
C ALA A 91 12.20 -13.59 8.28
N ALA A 92 11.58 -14.70 7.84
CA ALA A 92 10.64 -15.48 8.64
C ALA A 92 11.26 -16.08 9.90
N ALA A 93 12.55 -16.41 9.87
CA ALA A 93 13.26 -16.99 11.01
C ALA A 93 13.41 -16.01 12.19
N ALA A 94 13.42 -14.70 11.92
CA ALA A 94 13.57 -13.65 12.93
C ALA A 94 12.22 -13.16 13.49
N LEU A 95 11.09 -13.62 12.95
CA LEU A 95 9.76 -13.15 13.33
C LEU A 95 9.05 -14.15 14.26
N ASN A 96 8.54 -13.63 15.38
CA ASN A 96 7.70 -14.38 16.31
C ASN A 96 6.40 -13.57 16.59
N PRO A 97 5.21 -14.06 16.20
CA PRO A 97 4.94 -15.35 15.55
C PRO A 97 5.47 -15.43 14.11
N LYS A 98 5.70 -16.66 13.62
CA LYS A 98 6.12 -16.90 12.23
C LYS A 98 5.09 -16.36 11.23
N PRO A 99 5.52 -15.86 10.05
CA PRO A 99 4.63 -15.44 8.98
C PRO A 99 3.65 -16.53 8.55
N ARG A 100 2.51 -16.13 8.01
CA ARG A 100 1.47 -17.08 7.64
C ARG A 100 1.88 -17.90 6.42
N ASN A 101 1.57 -19.19 6.49
CA ASN A 101 1.56 -20.09 5.35
C ASN A 101 0.18 -20.01 4.66
N PHE A 102 0.13 -19.48 3.45
CA PHE A 102 -1.10 -19.29 2.67
C PHE A 102 -1.61 -20.58 2.01
N THR A 103 -0.80 -21.64 1.94
CA THR A 103 -1.23 -22.96 1.45
C THR A 103 -2.03 -23.75 2.49
N ALA A 104 -2.00 -23.33 3.76
CA ALA A 104 -2.79 -23.92 4.83
C ALA A 104 -4.19 -23.29 4.92
N ASP A 105 -5.20 -24.11 5.21
CA ASP A 105 -6.59 -23.66 5.37
C ASP A 105 -6.86 -23.05 6.76
N VAL A 106 -6.04 -23.36 7.77
CA VAL A 106 -6.23 -22.93 9.16
C VAL A 106 -5.25 -21.82 9.58
N GLY A 107 -5.57 -21.12 10.66
CA GLY A 107 -4.68 -20.13 11.29
C GLY A 107 -4.70 -18.73 10.67
N TRP A 108 -5.74 -18.41 9.89
CA TRP A 108 -6.01 -17.06 9.41
C TRP A 108 -6.62 -16.21 10.53
N LYS A 109 -6.10 -15.00 10.75
CA LYS A 109 -6.60 -14.11 11.83
C LYS A 109 -7.96 -13.48 11.50
N ASN A 110 -8.12 -13.03 10.26
CA ASN A 110 -9.32 -12.36 9.77
C ASN A 110 -10.10 -13.23 8.76
N GLY A 111 -9.87 -14.54 8.73
CA GLY A 111 -10.48 -15.46 7.77
C GLY A 111 -9.69 -15.63 6.46
N ARG A 112 -9.94 -16.75 5.77
CA ARG A 112 -9.34 -17.11 4.48
C ARG A 112 -10.26 -16.67 3.34
N HIS A 113 -10.45 -15.37 3.17
CA HIS A 113 -11.23 -14.78 2.07
C HIS A 113 -10.67 -13.38 1.74
N PRO A 114 -10.85 -12.85 0.50
CA PRO A 114 -10.17 -11.62 0.08
C PRO A 114 -10.46 -10.41 0.97
N ALA A 115 -11.69 -10.21 1.46
CA ALA A 115 -12.00 -9.12 2.39
C ALA A 115 -11.24 -9.24 3.73
N GLY A 116 -11.06 -10.46 4.23
CA GLY A 116 -10.28 -10.73 5.44
C GLY A 116 -8.80 -10.37 5.25
N VAL A 117 -8.24 -10.71 4.09
CA VAL A 117 -6.87 -10.34 3.72
C VAL A 117 -6.74 -8.84 3.52
N PHE A 118 -7.69 -8.20 2.85
CA PHE A 118 -7.73 -6.75 2.66
C PHE A 118 -7.73 -6.03 4.02
N LYS A 119 -8.52 -6.50 4.99
CA LYS A 119 -8.51 -5.98 6.35
C LYS A 119 -7.13 -6.12 7.00
N THR A 120 -6.49 -7.29 6.89
CA THR A 120 -5.11 -7.48 7.39
C THR A 120 -4.10 -6.56 6.70
N LEU A 121 -4.23 -6.31 5.41
CA LEU A 121 -3.35 -5.38 4.69
C LEU A 121 -3.60 -3.93 5.11
N LYS A 122 -4.85 -3.56 5.40
CA LYS A 122 -5.22 -2.21 5.88
C LYS A 122 -4.72 -1.96 7.31
N GLU A 123 -4.91 -2.92 8.21
CA GLU A 123 -4.67 -2.71 9.65
C GLU A 123 -3.30 -3.25 10.13
N GLY A 124 -2.71 -4.19 9.39
CA GLY A 124 -1.61 -5.00 9.89
C GLY A 124 -2.09 -6.01 10.95
N ILE A 125 -1.15 -6.62 11.68
CA ILE A 125 -1.47 -7.49 12.82
C ILE A 125 -0.77 -6.93 14.06
N ALA A 126 -1.54 -6.29 14.94
CA ALA A 126 -1.03 -5.77 16.20
C ALA A 126 -0.38 -6.87 17.05
N GLY A 127 0.80 -6.59 17.60
CA GLY A 127 1.59 -7.57 18.36
C GLY A 127 2.24 -8.67 17.50
N GLY A 128 2.14 -8.60 16.17
CA GLY A 128 2.85 -9.45 15.23
C GLY A 128 3.84 -8.69 14.36
N GLY A 129 4.60 -9.42 13.54
CA GLY A 129 5.56 -8.83 12.60
C GLY A 129 4.97 -8.29 11.30
N MET A 130 3.64 -8.28 11.15
CA MET A 130 2.97 -7.86 9.91
C MET A 130 2.55 -6.39 10.01
N ALA A 131 3.25 -5.52 9.28
CA ALA A 131 2.96 -4.09 9.21
C ALA A 131 1.65 -3.80 8.44
N SER A 132 1.12 -2.59 8.64
CA SER A 132 0.04 -2.07 7.79
C SER A 132 0.60 -1.64 6.44
N PHE A 133 -0.15 -1.97 5.38
CA PHE A 133 0.06 -1.54 4.00
C PHE A 133 -1.00 -0.53 3.56
N ALA A 134 -1.57 0.24 4.50
CA ALA A 134 -2.55 1.29 4.19
C ALA A 134 -2.00 2.41 3.29
N THR A 135 -0.67 2.51 3.14
CA THR A 135 0.00 3.39 2.18
C THR A 135 -0.21 2.96 0.73
N LEU A 136 -0.56 1.69 0.49
CA LEU A 136 -0.95 1.23 -0.84
C LEU A 136 -2.39 1.63 -1.16
N PRO A 137 -2.69 1.99 -2.42
CA PRO A 137 -4.05 2.19 -2.91
C PRO A 137 -4.97 1.01 -2.55
N ALA A 138 -6.27 1.28 -2.41
CA ALA A 138 -7.22 0.23 -2.05
C ALA A 138 -7.26 -0.89 -3.12
N GLU A 139 -7.14 -0.53 -4.39
CA GLU A 139 -7.14 -1.42 -5.55
C GLU A 139 -5.94 -2.38 -5.55
N ASP A 140 -4.77 -1.86 -5.17
CA ASP A 140 -3.55 -2.64 -5.05
C ASP A 140 -3.65 -3.65 -3.89
N ARG A 141 -4.25 -3.23 -2.76
CA ARG A 141 -4.53 -4.12 -1.62
C ARG A 141 -5.54 -5.20 -1.96
N TRP A 142 -6.58 -4.88 -2.72
CA TRP A 142 -7.54 -5.87 -3.22
C TRP A 142 -6.86 -6.86 -4.19
N SER A 143 -6.01 -6.37 -5.08
CA SER A 143 -5.22 -7.20 -6.00
C SER A 143 -4.32 -8.18 -5.24
N LEU A 144 -3.62 -7.70 -4.21
CA LEU A 144 -2.83 -8.53 -3.29
C LEU A 144 -3.71 -9.56 -2.58
N ALA A 145 -4.88 -9.17 -2.09
CA ALA A 145 -5.80 -10.08 -1.39
C ALA A 145 -6.25 -11.24 -2.29
N HIS A 146 -6.64 -10.97 -3.53
CA HIS A 146 -7.01 -12.00 -4.50
C HIS A 146 -5.85 -12.94 -4.83
N TYR A 147 -4.65 -12.38 -5.02
CA TYR A 147 -3.47 -13.21 -5.28
C TYR A 147 -3.13 -14.11 -4.08
N VAL A 148 -3.15 -13.58 -2.86
CA VAL A 148 -2.86 -14.36 -1.64
C VAL A 148 -3.83 -15.53 -1.47
N ILE A 149 -5.12 -15.33 -1.74
CA ILE A 149 -6.11 -16.41 -1.68
C ILE A 149 -5.88 -17.43 -2.81
N SER A 150 -5.42 -17.00 -3.99
CA SER A 150 -5.13 -17.88 -5.12
C SER A 150 -3.95 -18.85 -4.89
N ILE A 151 -3.08 -18.59 -3.90
CA ILE A 151 -1.93 -19.44 -3.58
C ILE A 151 -2.35 -20.75 -2.91
N GLY A 152 -3.43 -20.75 -2.14
CA GLY A 152 -3.85 -21.95 -1.40
C GLY A 152 -4.82 -22.86 -2.19
N PRO A 153 -5.15 -24.04 -1.64
CA PRO A 153 -5.83 -25.10 -2.38
C PRO A 153 -7.26 -24.77 -2.80
N ASN A 154 -7.94 -23.88 -2.06
CA ASN A 154 -9.33 -23.49 -2.33
C ASN A 154 -9.48 -21.97 -2.36
N VAL A 155 -9.92 -21.43 -3.51
CA VAL A 155 -10.25 -20.01 -3.65
C VAL A 155 -11.63 -19.77 -3.04
N VAL A 156 -11.64 -19.13 -1.86
CA VAL A 156 -12.87 -18.73 -1.18
C VAL A 156 -13.29 -17.36 -1.70
N LYS A 157 -14.57 -17.22 -2.04
CA LYS A 157 -15.16 -15.93 -2.46
C LYS A 157 -15.73 -15.21 -1.25
N ASP A 158 -15.68 -13.88 -1.27
CA ASP A 158 -16.32 -13.07 -0.23
C ASP A 158 -17.84 -13.17 -0.30
N THR A 159 -18.49 -13.17 0.87
CA THR A 159 -19.93 -12.96 0.98
C THR A 159 -20.24 -11.47 1.06
N ASN A 160 -21.51 -11.09 0.82
CA ASN A 160 -21.93 -9.69 0.98
C ASN A 160 -21.69 -9.17 2.41
N ALA A 161 -21.75 -10.03 3.42
CA ALA A 161 -21.44 -9.66 4.80
C ALA A 161 -19.95 -9.33 4.99
N ASP A 162 -19.06 -10.07 4.33
CA ASP A 162 -17.62 -9.86 4.40
C ASP A 162 -17.21 -8.55 3.71
N LEU A 163 -17.84 -8.25 2.58
CA LEU A 163 -17.65 -6.99 1.84
C LEU A 163 -18.17 -5.80 2.66
N ALA A 164 -19.33 -5.92 3.29
CA ALA A 164 -19.86 -4.89 4.18
C ALA A 164 -18.93 -4.62 5.38
N ALA A 165 -18.28 -5.65 5.93
CA ALA A 165 -17.35 -5.51 7.05
C ALA A 165 -16.09 -4.69 6.71
N VAL A 166 -15.72 -4.59 5.43
CA VAL A 166 -14.59 -3.77 4.97
C VAL A 166 -15.00 -2.43 4.37
N GLY A 167 -16.30 -2.10 4.41
CA GLY A 167 -16.87 -0.82 3.97
C GLY A 167 -17.48 -0.82 2.58
N ILE A 168 -17.56 -1.97 1.89
CA ILE A 168 -18.25 -2.10 0.61
C ILE A 168 -19.72 -2.41 0.90
N ALA A 169 -20.55 -1.37 1.00
CA ALA A 169 -21.95 -1.49 1.40
C ALA A 169 -22.85 -2.01 0.26
N ASP A 170 -22.47 -1.78 -0.99
CA ASP A 170 -23.20 -2.25 -2.17
C ASP A 170 -22.22 -2.77 -3.24
N PRO A 171 -21.99 -4.10 -3.31
CA PRO A 171 -21.06 -4.68 -4.28
C PRO A 171 -21.53 -4.54 -5.74
N THR A 172 -22.77 -4.09 -5.97
CA THR A 172 -23.31 -3.85 -7.31
C THR A 172 -22.97 -2.46 -7.84
N LYS A 173 -22.63 -1.50 -6.95
CA LYS A 173 -22.23 -0.15 -7.33
C LYS A 173 -20.76 -0.12 -7.74
N GLU A 174 -20.47 0.70 -8.76
CA GLU A 174 -19.10 1.02 -9.15
C GLU A 174 -18.49 1.93 -8.09
N GLU A 175 -17.86 1.35 -7.08
CA GLU A 175 -16.96 2.11 -6.22
C GLU A 175 -15.60 2.14 -6.92
N THR A 176 -15.36 3.21 -7.69
CA THR A 176 -14.00 3.55 -8.11
C THR A 176 -13.19 3.69 -6.85
N GLY A 177 -12.15 2.87 -6.71
CA GLY A 177 -11.34 2.83 -5.50
C GLY A 177 -11.00 4.25 -5.06
N SER A 178 -11.24 4.47 -3.78
CA SER A 178 -11.36 5.80 -3.22
C SER A 178 -10.13 6.61 -3.60
N ASP A 179 -10.36 7.74 -4.28
CA ASP A 179 -9.45 8.88 -4.34
C ASP A 179 -9.36 9.54 -2.95
N GLU A 180 -9.33 8.71 -1.90
CA GLU A 180 -9.05 9.10 -0.55
C GLU A 180 -7.54 9.27 -0.48
N THR A 181 -7.08 10.48 -0.81
CA THR A 181 -5.99 11.08 -0.03
C THR A 181 -6.16 10.64 1.42
N PRO A 182 -5.12 10.13 2.11
CA PRO A 182 -5.22 9.59 3.45
C PRO A 182 -5.59 10.72 4.42
N SER A 183 -6.88 11.02 4.46
CA SER A 183 -7.55 11.99 5.30
C SER A 183 -8.16 11.16 6.39
N ILE A 184 -7.58 11.23 7.59
CA ILE A 184 -8.24 10.73 8.78
C ILE A 184 -9.63 11.40 8.82
N PRO A 185 -10.74 10.65 8.77
CA PRO A 185 -12.06 11.25 8.82
C PRO A 185 -12.17 12.09 10.08
N VAL A 186 -12.70 13.31 9.99
CA VAL A 186 -12.70 14.31 11.08
C VAL A 186 -13.19 13.71 12.40
N ASN A 187 -14.20 12.84 12.36
CA ASN A 187 -14.73 12.16 13.54
C ASN A 187 -13.68 11.27 14.25
N ARG A 188 -12.81 10.60 13.49
CA ARG A 188 -11.73 9.76 14.02
C ARG A 188 -10.56 10.62 14.53
N ALA A 189 -10.28 11.76 13.91
CA ALA A 189 -9.31 12.73 14.43
C ALA A 189 -9.78 13.33 15.76
N MET A 190 -11.07 13.67 15.87
CA MET A 190 -11.68 14.15 17.11
C MET A 190 -11.66 13.09 18.21
N GLU A 191 -11.86 11.82 17.87
CA GLU A 191 -11.77 10.71 18.83
C GLU A 191 -10.32 10.48 19.30
N PHE A 192 -9.32 10.65 18.44
CA PHE A 192 -7.91 10.61 18.85
C PHE A 192 -7.53 11.77 19.77
N ILE A 193 -7.97 12.99 19.47
CA ILE A 193 -7.74 14.16 20.33
C ILE A 193 -8.40 13.96 21.70
N ALA A 194 -9.66 13.49 21.74
CA ALA A 194 -10.36 13.23 22.99
C ALA A 194 -9.67 12.13 23.83
N ASN A 195 -9.11 11.11 23.18
CA ASN A 195 -8.39 10.03 23.85
C ASN A 195 -6.98 10.46 24.30
N GLU A 196 -6.31 11.37 23.59
CA GLU A 196 -5.05 12.00 24.04
C GLU A 196 -5.28 12.91 25.26
N GLU A 197 -6.37 13.69 25.27
CA GLU A 197 -6.75 14.50 26.42
C GLU A 197 -7.06 13.64 27.64
N ALA A 198 -7.76 12.52 27.47
CA ALA A 198 -8.03 11.56 28.53
C ALA A 198 -6.76 10.85 29.05
N ALA A 199 -5.78 10.60 28.17
CA ALA A 199 -4.52 9.95 28.52
C ALA A 199 -3.48 10.91 29.13
N SER A 200 -3.55 12.22 28.83
CA SER A 200 -2.55 13.21 29.25
C SER A 200 -2.65 13.64 30.72
N GLY A 201 -3.75 13.33 31.42
CA GLY A 201 -3.85 13.56 32.87
C GLY A 201 -3.69 15.02 33.32
N THR A 202 -3.72 16.00 32.41
CA THR A 202 -3.69 17.42 32.78
C THR A 202 -5.11 17.92 32.93
N GLY A 203 -5.68 17.73 34.12
CA GLY A 203 -6.83 18.50 34.55
C GLY A 203 -6.47 19.99 34.57
N SER A 204 -7.08 20.77 33.69
CA SER A 204 -7.23 22.20 33.89
C SER A 204 -8.72 22.54 33.83
N ALA A 205 -9.21 22.99 34.98
CA ALA A 205 -10.60 23.31 35.22
C ALA A 205 -11.07 24.53 34.41
N ASN A 206 -12.38 24.52 34.14
CA ASN A 206 -13.27 25.63 33.81
C ASN A 206 -13.25 26.21 32.39
N VAL A 207 -14.14 25.67 31.54
CA VAL A 207 -15.17 26.48 30.85
C VAL A 207 -16.47 25.67 30.77
N LYS A 208 -17.44 25.93 31.67
CA LYS A 208 -18.85 25.57 31.45
C LYS A 208 -19.65 26.87 31.36
N ALA A 209 -20.17 27.17 30.18
CA ALA A 209 -21.47 27.80 30.01
C ALA A 209 -21.89 27.76 28.52
N GLY A 210 -22.81 26.83 28.23
CA GLY A 210 -23.87 26.88 27.21
C GLY A 210 -23.63 27.55 25.86
N VAL A 211 -23.69 26.74 24.79
CA VAL A 211 -24.27 27.20 23.51
C VAL A 211 -25.40 26.24 23.14
N GLY A 212 -26.61 26.66 23.51
CA GLY A 212 -27.84 26.15 22.91
C GLY A 212 -27.97 26.67 21.48
N GLN A 213 -28.81 25.97 20.71
CA GLN A 213 -29.21 26.28 19.35
C GLN A 213 -29.43 27.77 19.13
N SER A 214 -28.68 28.38 18.20
CA SER A 214 -29.02 29.68 17.63
C SER A 214 -29.19 29.53 16.11
N ASP A 215 -30.46 29.43 15.76
CA ASP A 215 -31.14 29.98 14.60
C ASP A 215 -30.28 30.68 13.52
N LEU A 216 -30.32 30.11 12.31
CA LEU A 216 -29.68 30.58 11.08
C LEU A 216 -30.54 31.64 10.36
N SER A 217 -30.99 32.68 11.06
CA SER A 217 -31.87 33.72 10.48
C SER A 217 -31.19 35.08 10.22
N GLY A 218 -29.88 35.20 10.43
CA GLY A 218 -29.17 36.49 10.42
C GLY A 218 -28.18 36.77 9.30
N TYR A 219 -27.99 35.88 8.32
CA TYR A 219 -26.87 35.98 7.36
C TYR A 219 -27.16 36.71 6.04
N ASP A 220 -28.24 37.52 5.97
CA ASP A 220 -28.56 38.25 4.74
C ASP A 220 -29.19 39.63 4.99
N ARG A 221 -28.36 40.58 5.46
CA ARG A 221 -28.57 42.03 5.24
C ARG A 221 -27.36 42.86 5.70
N ARG A 222 -26.27 42.82 4.93
CA ARG A 222 -25.23 43.87 5.01
C ARG A 222 -24.46 44.03 3.71
N LEU A 223 -25.20 44.12 2.61
CA LEU A 223 -24.70 44.65 1.34
C LEU A 223 -25.68 45.71 0.86
N GLU A 224 -25.73 46.84 1.56
CA GLU A 224 -26.30 48.09 1.04
C GLU A 224 -25.92 49.25 1.97
N ALA A 225 -25.51 50.38 1.35
CA ALA A 225 -25.33 51.71 1.93
C ALA A 225 -24.04 52.01 2.74
N HIS A 226 -22.90 52.10 2.04
CA HIS A 226 -21.94 53.17 2.30
C HIS A 226 -21.80 54.05 1.05
N THR A 227 -22.80 54.88 0.81
CA THR A 227 -22.73 56.02 -0.11
C THR A 227 -21.99 57.16 0.59
N PHE A 228 -20.81 57.48 0.07
CA PHE A 228 -20.05 58.69 0.37
C PHE A 228 -20.74 59.88 -0.33
N ALA A 229 -21.18 60.90 0.41
CA ALA A 229 -21.68 62.15 -0.14
C ALA A 229 -20.73 63.31 0.23
N PRO A 230 -20.43 64.25 -0.69
CA PRO A 230 -19.53 65.39 -0.47
C PRO A 230 -20.30 66.66 -0.09
N SER A 231 -19.66 67.56 0.67
CA SER A 231 -20.05 68.98 0.74
C SER A 231 -18.99 69.86 1.45
N LEU A 232 -18.19 70.55 0.65
CA LEU A 232 -17.93 72.01 0.59
C LEU A 232 -16.58 72.31 -0.07
#